data_AF-A0A7S1CWZ4-F1
#
_entry.id   AF-A0A7S1CWZ4-F1
#
_cell.length_a   1.000
_cell.length_b   1.000
_cell.length_c   1.000
_cell.angle_alpha   90.00
_cell.angle_beta   90.00
_cell.angle_gamma   90.00
#
_symmetry.space_group_name_H-M   'P 1'
#
loop_
_entity.id
_entity.type
_entity.pdbx_description
1 polymer ?
#
loop_
_entity_poly.entity_id
_entity_poly.type
_entity_poly.pdbx_seq_one_letter_code
_entity_poly.pdbx_strand_id
1 'polypeptide(L)'
;FVAGNPLPPVIPTLAPTGSPTGTPQPTPDPLTTPCNLDADINCRVIEGQNTNCRGLNTPQALTCLGNDNPTVLQFVYTGGNCDDSVNDADNFDCEDSDGGPNNRATVFIEMSRGNDEYFSGIVNIRELIVVAAEFENDMEVIISTVENGGAGDELQNMEIDTRCREQDDLTLLNTFGALQLVGFQNEPTGAQSIFATVRIEYIVENRGRLPADLTSAVSVGEYAGTRELVSSPITFGLRDEEVVGFEEMRLNLIDVSMDPQSFSLSITGVGTGGGPGCSDTANFEFLVA
;
A
#
# COMPACT_ATOMS: atom_id res chain seq x y z
N PHE A 1 18.29 -94.47 -11.91
CA PHE A 1 18.65 -94.17 -13.30
C PHE A 1 18.78 -92.67 -13.44
N VAL A 2 19.95 -92.23 -13.91
CA VAL A 2 20.40 -90.82 -13.94
C VAL A 2 19.62 -90.07 -15.02
N ALA A 3 18.88 -89.02 -14.64
CA ALA A 3 18.30 -88.06 -15.55
C ALA A 3 19.03 -86.73 -15.36
N GLY A 4 20.09 -86.52 -16.14
CA GLY A 4 20.76 -85.23 -16.27
C GLY A 4 20.07 -84.43 -17.37
N ASN A 5 19.38 -83.35 -17.00
CA ASN A 5 19.00 -82.31 -17.94
C ASN A 5 20.18 -81.34 -18.06
N PRO A 6 20.70 -81.04 -19.26
CA PRO A 6 21.77 -80.06 -19.42
C PRO A 6 21.26 -78.66 -19.07
N LEU A 7 22.09 -77.88 -18.37
CA LEU A 7 21.80 -76.49 -18.05
C LEU A 7 21.67 -75.65 -19.33
N PRO A 8 20.74 -74.67 -19.38
CA PRO A 8 20.56 -73.81 -20.54
C PRO A 8 21.79 -72.92 -20.77
N PRO A 9 22.05 -72.52 -22.03
CA PRO A 9 23.20 -71.71 -22.37
C PRO A 9 23.13 -70.33 -21.71
N VAL A 10 24.25 -69.90 -21.14
CA VAL A 10 24.41 -68.56 -20.57
C VAL A 10 24.44 -67.56 -21.72
N ILE A 11 23.36 -66.80 -21.89
CA ILE A 11 23.32 -65.67 -22.84
C ILE A 11 23.98 -64.49 -22.13
N PRO A 12 25.08 -63.91 -22.67
CA PRO A 12 25.64 -62.70 -22.10
C PRO A 12 24.66 -61.55 -22.30
N THR A 13 24.16 -61.00 -21.20
CA THR A 13 23.41 -59.74 -21.20
C THR A 13 24.35 -58.62 -21.61
N LEU A 14 24.21 -58.14 -22.85
CA LEU A 14 24.79 -56.87 -23.26
C LEU A 14 24.10 -55.77 -22.45
N ALA A 15 24.77 -55.29 -21.40
CA ALA A 15 24.35 -54.10 -20.68
C ALA A 15 24.36 -52.89 -21.65
N PRO A 16 23.36 -51.99 -21.59
CA PRO A 16 23.38 -50.78 -22.39
C PRO A 16 24.47 -49.84 -21.86
N THR A 17 25.67 -49.89 -22.44
CA THR A 17 26.72 -48.90 -22.19
C THR A 17 26.51 -47.72 -23.14
N GLY A 18 25.81 -46.72 -22.63
CA GLY A 18 25.63 -45.44 -23.30
C GLY A 18 24.96 -44.46 -22.36
N SER A 19 25.54 -44.23 -21.18
CA SER A 19 25.23 -42.99 -20.46
C SER A 19 25.59 -41.83 -21.38
N PRO A 20 24.70 -40.86 -21.63
CA PRO A 20 25.07 -39.70 -22.41
C PRO A 20 26.22 -39.01 -21.68
N THR A 21 27.38 -38.94 -22.34
CA THR A 21 28.50 -38.12 -21.91
C THR A 21 28.09 -36.67 -22.13
N GLY A 22 27.28 -36.13 -21.21
CA GLY A 22 27.07 -34.70 -21.13
C GLY A 22 28.43 -34.08 -20.84
N THR A 23 29.08 -33.53 -21.87
CA THR A 23 30.22 -32.65 -21.65
C THR A 23 29.74 -31.55 -20.71
N PRO A 24 30.33 -31.39 -19.51
CA PRO A 24 29.94 -30.31 -18.62
C PRO A 24 30.10 -29.01 -19.40
N GLN A 25 29.03 -28.22 -19.44
CA GLN A 25 29.06 -26.90 -20.06
C GLN A 25 30.22 -26.12 -19.42
N PRO A 26 31.06 -25.41 -20.20
CA PRO A 26 32.19 -24.69 -19.65
C PRO A 26 31.73 -23.75 -18.53
N THR A 27 32.37 -23.82 -17.38
CA THR A 27 32.13 -22.90 -16.27
C THR A 27 32.44 -21.49 -16.75
N PRO A 28 31.51 -20.52 -16.60
CA PRO A 28 31.76 -19.14 -16.98
C PRO A 28 32.98 -18.59 -16.22
N ASP A 29 33.87 -17.89 -16.92
CA ASP A 29 35.02 -17.24 -16.31
C ASP A 29 34.58 -15.91 -15.66
N PRO A 30 34.77 -15.72 -14.34
CA PRO A 30 34.32 -14.52 -13.64
C PRO A 30 34.96 -13.22 -14.10
N LEU A 31 36.14 -13.28 -14.75
CA LEU A 31 36.82 -12.08 -15.23
C LEU A 31 36.28 -11.59 -16.59
N THR A 32 35.60 -12.46 -17.33
CA THR A 32 35.14 -12.17 -18.71
C THR A 32 33.63 -12.30 -18.88
N THR A 33 32.94 -12.97 -17.95
CA THR A 33 31.48 -13.09 -17.98
C THR A 33 30.85 -11.76 -17.54
N PRO A 34 29.98 -11.16 -18.36
CA PRO A 34 29.37 -9.87 -18.02
C PRO A 34 28.46 -9.98 -16.80
N CYS A 35 28.50 -8.96 -15.94
CA CYS A 35 27.43 -8.74 -14.97
C CYS A 35 26.11 -8.43 -15.70
N ASN A 36 24.98 -8.87 -15.13
CA ASN A 36 23.65 -8.56 -15.64
C ASN A 36 22.67 -8.43 -14.47
N LEU A 37 22.52 -7.20 -13.98
CA LEU A 37 21.49 -6.82 -13.03
C LEU A 37 20.38 -6.10 -13.80
N ASP A 38 19.14 -6.47 -13.50
CA ASP A 38 17.92 -5.91 -14.08
C ASP A 38 17.24 -5.05 -13.01
N ALA A 39 16.91 -3.80 -13.35
CA ALA A 39 16.12 -2.93 -12.50
C ALA A 39 14.64 -3.11 -12.83
N ASP A 40 13.79 -3.13 -11.80
CA ASP A 40 12.34 -3.10 -11.98
C ASP A 40 11.68 -2.20 -10.92
N ILE A 41 10.50 -1.70 -11.24
CA ILE A 41 9.69 -0.87 -10.37
C ILE A 41 8.28 -1.45 -10.33
N ASN A 42 7.88 -1.90 -9.15
CA ASN A 42 6.54 -2.36 -8.91
C ASN A 42 5.72 -1.29 -8.17
N CYS A 43 4.44 -1.22 -8.46
CA CYS A 43 3.53 -0.28 -7.82
C CYS A 43 2.27 -1.00 -7.37
N ARG A 44 2.01 -0.95 -6.06
CA ARG A 44 0.80 -1.52 -5.47
C ARG A 44 0.05 -0.49 -4.66
N VAL A 45 -1.26 -0.65 -4.60
CA VAL A 45 -2.12 0.11 -3.72
C VAL A 45 -2.26 -0.69 -2.43
N ILE A 46 -1.87 -0.10 -1.31
CA ILE A 46 -1.93 -0.74 0.01
C ILE A 46 -3.19 -0.33 0.78
N GLU A 47 -3.77 0.83 0.46
CA GLU A 47 -5.07 1.27 0.96
C GLU A 47 -5.83 1.96 -0.18
N GLY A 48 -7.09 1.61 -0.38
CA GLY A 48 -7.95 2.17 -1.44
C GLY A 48 -8.74 1.10 -2.19
N GLN A 49 -9.42 1.51 -3.26
CA GLN A 49 -10.30 0.63 -4.04
C GLN A 49 -9.58 -0.33 -4.98
N ASN A 50 -8.38 0.06 -5.44
CA ASN A 50 -7.63 -0.67 -6.45
C ASN A 50 -6.54 -1.51 -5.79
N THR A 51 -6.01 -2.50 -6.50
CA THR A 51 -4.88 -3.32 -6.03
C THR A 51 -3.54 -2.92 -6.64
N ASN A 52 -3.58 -2.15 -7.73
CA ASN A 52 -2.42 -1.69 -8.48
C ASN A 52 -2.63 -0.26 -8.94
N CYS A 53 -1.54 0.38 -9.35
CA CYS A 53 -1.54 1.81 -9.67
C CYS A 53 -2.03 2.11 -11.10
N ARG A 54 -2.22 1.08 -11.93
CA ARG A 54 -2.78 1.22 -13.27
C ARG A 54 -4.30 1.17 -13.18
N GLY A 55 -4.91 2.34 -13.11
CA GLY A 55 -6.37 2.47 -12.96
C GLY A 55 -6.78 2.92 -11.57
N LEU A 56 -5.95 3.73 -10.90
CA LEU A 56 -6.43 4.57 -9.82
C LEU A 56 -7.52 5.49 -10.38
N ASN A 57 -8.75 5.28 -9.95
CA ASN A 57 -9.90 6.08 -10.38
C ASN A 57 -10.47 6.78 -9.15
N THR A 58 -11.10 7.92 -9.40
CA THR A 58 -12.01 8.54 -8.43
C THR A 58 -13.10 7.56 -7.93
N PRO A 59 -13.63 7.75 -6.71
CA PRO A 59 -14.74 6.95 -6.20
C PRO A 59 -15.90 6.90 -7.20
N GLN A 60 -16.46 5.71 -7.42
CA GLN A 60 -17.60 5.51 -8.31
C GLN A 60 -18.91 6.00 -7.70
N ALA A 61 -18.99 6.00 -6.36
CA ALA A 61 -20.10 6.55 -5.61
C ALA A 61 -19.57 7.57 -4.60
N LEU A 62 -20.12 8.78 -4.67
CA LEU A 62 -19.79 9.86 -3.73
C LEU A 62 -20.66 9.82 -2.49
N THR A 63 -21.88 9.31 -2.58
CA THR A 63 -22.81 9.21 -1.45
C THR A 63 -23.00 7.76 -1.07
N CYS A 64 -22.98 7.47 0.22
CA CYS A 64 -23.34 6.15 0.71
C CYS A 64 -24.83 5.91 0.49
N LEU A 65 -25.14 5.03 -0.45
CA LEU A 65 -26.51 4.63 -0.78
C LEU A 65 -26.69 3.13 -0.56
N GLY A 66 -27.84 2.74 -0.05
CA GLY A 66 -28.19 1.35 0.26
C GLY A 66 -29.10 1.24 1.47
N ASN A 67 -29.85 0.15 1.60
CA ASN A 67 -30.60 -0.08 2.85
C ASN A 67 -29.70 -0.56 3.99
N ASP A 68 -28.41 -0.79 3.71
CA ASP A 68 -27.43 -1.30 4.64
C ASP A 68 -26.50 -0.16 5.09
N ASN A 69 -26.21 -0.15 6.38
CA ASN A 69 -25.27 0.76 7.00
C ASN A 69 -23.85 0.49 6.50
N PRO A 70 -22.94 1.47 6.57
CA PRO A 70 -21.55 1.23 6.29
C PRO A 70 -20.98 0.24 7.31
N THR A 71 -19.88 -0.37 6.95
CA THR A 71 -19.04 -1.24 7.78
C THR A 71 -17.69 -0.60 8.07
N VAL A 72 -17.33 0.41 7.27
CA VAL A 72 -16.14 1.26 7.46
C VAL A 72 -16.53 2.70 7.15
N LEU A 73 -16.08 3.62 7.99
CA LEU A 73 -16.05 5.06 7.72
C LEU A 73 -14.62 5.56 7.84
N GLN A 74 -14.25 6.52 6.99
CA GLN A 74 -12.94 7.14 6.99
C GLN A 74 -13.09 8.65 7.08
N PHE A 75 -12.45 9.24 8.08
CA PHE A 75 -12.50 10.68 8.32
C PHE A 75 -11.11 11.29 8.28
N VAL A 76 -11.01 12.56 7.90
CA VAL A 76 -9.83 13.39 8.14
C VAL A 76 -10.17 14.45 9.17
N TYR A 77 -9.34 14.60 10.20
CA TYR A 77 -9.48 15.70 11.14
C TYR A 77 -9.01 17.01 10.51
N THR A 78 -9.93 17.95 10.32
CA THR A 78 -9.70 19.26 9.69
C THR A 78 -9.44 20.36 10.71
N GLY A 79 -9.89 20.19 11.96
CA GLY A 79 -9.85 21.22 12.99
C GLY A 79 -10.92 22.29 12.85
N GLY A 80 -11.94 22.08 12.02
CA GLY A 80 -13.10 22.95 11.89
C GLY A 80 -13.99 22.99 13.15
N ASN A 81 -14.90 23.95 13.18
CA ASN A 81 -15.94 24.13 14.17
C ASN A 81 -17.29 23.63 13.63
N CYS A 82 -18.34 23.58 14.47
CA CYS A 82 -19.66 23.13 14.03
C CYS A 82 -20.23 24.00 12.89
N ASP A 83 -19.96 25.30 12.91
CA ASP A 83 -20.36 26.25 11.86
C ASP A 83 -19.66 26.00 10.50
N ASP A 84 -18.57 25.21 10.47
CA ASP A 84 -17.85 24.83 9.24
C ASP A 84 -18.44 23.56 8.60
N SER A 85 -19.49 23.00 9.18
CA SER A 85 -20.15 21.79 8.67
C SER A 85 -20.85 22.08 7.35
N VAL A 86 -20.56 21.25 6.35
CA VAL A 86 -21.19 21.24 5.04
C VAL A 86 -21.79 19.86 4.88
N ASN A 87 -22.98 19.72 5.45
CA ASN A 87 -23.84 18.56 5.28
C ASN A 87 -25.31 19.04 5.21
N ASP A 88 -26.10 18.35 4.40
CA ASP A 88 -27.53 18.49 4.20
C ASP A 88 -28.32 17.47 5.06
N ALA A 89 -27.68 16.85 6.06
CA ALA A 89 -28.34 15.90 6.96
C ALA A 89 -29.33 16.62 7.88
N ASP A 90 -30.62 16.32 7.73
CA ASP A 90 -31.69 16.88 8.58
C ASP A 90 -31.53 16.53 10.09
N ASN A 91 -30.69 15.54 10.43
CA ASN A 91 -30.48 15.05 11.80
C ASN A 91 -29.03 15.22 12.31
N PHE A 92 -28.24 16.10 11.69
CA PHE A 92 -26.91 16.39 12.21
C PHE A 92 -27.00 17.36 13.39
N ASP A 93 -26.53 16.92 14.57
CA ASP A 93 -26.39 17.76 15.76
C ASP A 93 -24.91 17.95 16.07
N CYS A 94 -24.52 19.20 16.36
CA CYS A 94 -23.13 19.56 16.64
C CYS A 94 -23.10 20.77 17.57
N GLU A 95 -22.41 20.61 18.70
CA GLU A 95 -22.21 21.65 19.69
C GLU A 95 -20.72 21.88 19.93
N ASP A 96 -20.27 23.14 19.77
CA ASP A 96 -18.92 23.55 20.12
C ASP A 96 -18.87 23.99 21.60
N SER A 97 -17.91 23.42 22.33
CA SER A 97 -17.54 23.80 23.69
C SER A 97 -16.23 24.60 23.66
N ASP A 98 -16.08 25.60 24.54
CA ASP A 98 -14.86 26.41 24.66
C ASP A 98 -14.32 27.02 23.35
N GLY A 99 -15.22 27.32 22.40
CA GLY A 99 -14.90 27.91 21.10
C GLY A 99 -14.51 26.89 20.02
N GLY A 100 -14.69 25.60 20.28
CA GLY A 100 -14.47 24.52 19.33
C GLY A 100 -13.02 24.09 19.19
N PRO A 101 -12.74 23.14 18.28
CA PRO A 101 -11.39 22.68 17.98
C PRO A 101 -10.52 23.79 17.35
N ASN A 102 -11.09 24.75 16.62
CA ASN A 102 -10.46 25.99 16.15
C ASN A 102 -9.02 25.82 15.64
N ASN A 103 -8.84 24.93 14.67
CA ASN A 103 -7.56 24.58 14.02
C ASN A 103 -6.47 24.06 14.97
N ARG A 104 -6.84 23.45 16.11
CA ARG A 104 -5.89 22.77 16.99
C ARG A 104 -5.15 21.68 16.22
N ALA A 105 -3.83 21.70 16.31
CA ALA A 105 -2.97 20.75 15.61
C ALA A 105 -3.13 19.30 16.10
N THR A 106 -3.55 19.11 17.35
CA THR A 106 -3.69 17.80 17.99
C THR A 106 -4.87 17.83 18.96
N VAL A 107 -5.69 16.79 18.93
CA VAL A 107 -6.87 16.59 19.78
C VAL A 107 -6.98 15.11 20.20
N PHE A 108 -7.84 14.83 21.17
CA PHE A 108 -8.28 13.48 21.48
C PHE A 108 -9.68 13.29 20.89
N ILE A 109 -9.92 12.19 20.17
CA ILE A 109 -11.21 11.92 19.52
C ILE A 109 -11.74 10.58 20.01
N GLU A 110 -12.99 10.58 20.43
CA GLU A 110 -13.76 9.40 20.82
C GLU A 110 -14.96 9.28 19.88
N MET A 111 -15.19 8.09 19.34
CA MET A 111 -16.33 7.76 18.49
C MET A 111 -17.01 6.53 19.08
N SER A 112 -18.29 6.65 19.39
CA SER A 112 -19.01 5.59 20.10
C SER A 112 -20.51 5.60 19.82
N ARG A 113 -21.20 4.56 20.28
CA ARG A 113 -22.65 4.55 20.41
C ARG A 113 -23.03 3.82 21.69
N GLY A 114 -23.63 4.53 22.65
CA GLY A 114 -24.03 3.93 23.92
C GLY A 114 -22.83 3.39 24.71
N ASN A 115 -22.63 2.07 24.74
CA ASN A 115 -21.48 1.45 25.42
C ASN A 115 -20.43 0.89 24.44
N ASP A 116 -20.67 1.01 23.13
CA ASP A 116 -19.79 0.46 22.11
C ASP A 116 -18.83 1.56 21.62
N GLU A 117 -17.54 1.39 21.93
CA GLU A 117 -16.47 2.26 21.46
C GLU A 117 -16.00 1.80 20.08
N TYR A 118 -16.09 2.69 19.09
CA TYR A 118 -15.63 2.43 17.73
C TYR A 118 -14.20 2.93 17.50
N PHE A 119 -13.84 4.07 18.11
CA PHE A 119 -12.51 4.66 18.04
C PHE A 119 -12.22 5.52 19.26
N SER A 120 -10.99 5.49 19.76
CA SER A 120 -10.51 6.39 20.81
C SER A 120 -9.00 6.62 20.64
N GLY A 121 -8.58 7.88 20.52
CA GLY A 121 -7.16 8.18 20.36
C GLY A 121 -6.80 9.64 20.12
N ILE A 122 -5.49 9.91 20.21
CA ILE A 122 -4.91 11.21 19.87
C ILE A 122 -4.77 11.30 18.35
N VAL A 123 -5.30 12.37 17.76
CA VAL A 123 -5.32 12.61 16.32
C VAL A 123 -4.73 13.97 16.02
N ASN A 124 -3.88 14.04 15.00
CA ASN A 124 -3.30 15.28 14.50
C ASN A 124 -4.10 15.84 13.32
N ILE A 125 -4.00 17.14 13.09
CA ILE A 125 -4.63 17.78 11.94
C ILE A 125 -4.17 17.10 10.64
N ARG A 126 -5.13 16.84 9.75
CA ARG A 126 -4.97 16.10 8.48
C ARG A 126 -4.68 14.60 8.63
N GLU A 127 -4.73 14.05 9.83
CA GLU A 127 -4.61 12.62 10.04
C GLU A 127 -5.88 11.88 9.60
N LEU A 128 -5.69 10.70 9.01
CA LEU A 128 -6.77 9.82 8.57
C LEU A 128 -7.18 8.92 9.73
N ILE A 129 -8.47 8.93 10.04
CA ILE A 129 -9.12 8.08 11.02
C ILE A 129 -9.90 7.02 10.25
N VAL A 130 -9.67 5.75 10.55
CA VAL A 130 -10.42 4.63 9.95
C VAL A 130 -11.20 3.94 11.04
N VAL A 131 -12.51 3.92 10.90
CA VAL A 131 -13.45 3.37 11.87
C VAL A 131 -14.14 2.18 11.23
N ALA A 132 -13.87 0.98 11.74
CA ALA A 132 -14.50 -0.25 11.27
C ALA A 132 -15.40 -0.81 12.38
N ALA A 133 -16.70 -0.82 12.14
CA ALA A 133 -17.71 -1.20 13.13
C ALA A 133 -18.98 -1.73 12.45
N GLU A 134 -19.84 -2.39 13.22
CA GLU A 134 -21.22 -2.64 12.83
C GLU A 134 -22.04 -1.41 13.21
N PHE A 135 -22.06 -0.41 12.33
CA PHE A 135 -22.74 0.85 12.61
C PHE A 135 -24.26 0.66 12.71
N GLU A 136 -24.86 1.24 13.73
CA GLU A 136 -26.31 1.37 13.85
C GLU A 136 -26.82 2.62 13.09
N ASN A 137 -27.71 3.43 13.67
CA ASN A 137 -28.34 4.57 12.98
C ASN A 137 -27.54 5.87 13.05
N ASP A 138 -26.65 5.99 14.02
CA ASP A 138 -25.94 7.18 14.47
C ASP A 138 -24.66 6.77 15.22
N MET A 139 -23.74 7.72 15.31
CA MET A 139 -22.49 7.64 16.04
C MET A 139 -22.25 8.98 16.73
N GLU A 140 -22.00 8.93 18.03
CA GLU A 140 -21.56 10.08 18.82
C GLU A 140 -20.05 10.25 18.64
N VAL A 141 -19.62 11.49 18.41
CA VAL A 141 -18.21 11.86 18.29
C VAL A 141 -17.91 13.01 19.24
N ILE A 142 -16.99 12.75 20.16
CA ILE A 142 -16.51 13.74 21.13
C ILE A 142 -15.06 14.07 20.79
N ILE A 143 -14.78 15.35 20.63
CA ILE A 143 -13.43 15.88 20.42
C ILE A 143 -13.04 16.69 21.65
N SER A 144 -11.90 16.35 22.24
CA SER A 144 -11.38 16.96 23.46
C SER A 144 -9.94 17.45 23.29
N THR A 145 -9.50 18.30 24.20
CA THR A 145 -8.07 18.57 24.40
C THR A 145 -7.32 17.30 24.82
N VAL A 146 -5.99 17.31 24.66
CA VAL A 146 -5.15 16.19 25.10
C VAL A 146 -4.55 16.52 26.47
N GLU A 147 -4.91 15.74 27.48
CA GLU A 147 -4.38 15.86 28.84
C GLU A 147 -3.79 14.53 29.31
N ASN A 148 -2.52 14.53 29.71
CA ASN A 148 -1.81 13.33 30.19
C ASN A 148 -1.90 12.10 29.25
N GLY A 149 -2.11 12.34 27.95
CA GLY A 149 -2.24 11.29 26.94
C GLY A 149 -3.67 10.75 26.74
N GLY A 150 -4.68 11.35 27.38
CA GLY A 150 -6.10 11.03 27.20
C GLY A 150 -6.94 12.27 26.89
N ALA A 151 -8.26 12.09 26.92
CA ALA A 151 -9.24 13.17 26.82
C ALA A 151 -9.10 14.14 28.01
N GLY A 152 -9.00 15.44 27.70
CA GLY A 152 -9.12 16.54 28.65
C GLY A 152 -10.48 17.22 28.55
N ASP A 153 -10.47 18.56 28.49
CA ASP A 153 -11.68 19.35 28.28
C ASP A 153 -12.30 19.12 26.89
N GLU A 154 -13.62 18.92 26.86
CA GLU A 154 -14.41 18.79 25.64
C GLU A 154 -14.39 20.07 24.80
N LEU A 155 -14.18 19.91 23.50
CA LEU A 155 -14.15 21.00 22.51
C LEU A 155 -15.33 20.93 21.57
N GLN A 156 -15.80 19.73 21.23
CA GLN A 156 -16.91 19.55 20.29
C GLN A 156 -17.59 18.21 20.57
N ASN A 157 -18.92 18.21 20.55
CA ASN A 157 -19.73 16.98 20.54
C ASN A 157 -20.62 17.00 19.31
N MET A 158 -20.72 15.88 18.60
CA MET A 158 -21.57 15.75 17.43
C MET A 158 -22.18 14.36 17.29
N GLU A 159 -23.37 14.29 16.70
CA GLU A 159 -24.05 13.05 16.34
C GLU A 159 -24.11 12.94 14.81
N ILE A 160 -23.45 11.92 14.25
CA ILE A 160 -23.40 11.68 12.81
C ILE A 160 -24.33 10.52 12.48
N ASP A 161 -25.30 10.74 11.60
CA ASP A 161 -26.16 9.67 11.07
C ASP A 161 -25.33 8.70 10.22
N THR A 162 -25.32 7.43 10.60
CA THR A 162 -24.51 6.42 9.92
C THR A 162 -25.30 5.63 8.89
N ARG A 163 -26.52 6.01 8.52
CA ARG A 163 -27.34 5.24 7.58
C ARG A 163 -27.03 5.66 6.14
N CYS A 164 -27.03 4.71 5.21
CA CYS A 164 -26.75 4.97 3.80
C CYS A 164 -28.02 5.27 2.98
N ARG A 165 -28.86 6.21 3.40
CA ARG A 165 -30.09 6.58 2.65
C ARG A 165 -29.92 7.89 1.91
N GLU A 166 -30.79 8.15 0.92
CA GLU A 166 -30.78 9.37 0.11
C GLU A 166 -30.87 10.68 0.92
N GLN A 167 -31.22 10.63 2.21
CA GLN A 167 -31.46 11.78 3.08
C GLN A 167 -30.47 11.89 4.25
N ASP A 168 -29.62 10.88 4.47
CA ASP A 168 -28.78 10.78 5.68
C ASP A 168 -27.32 11.28 5.43
N ASP A 169 -27.06 11.84 4.23
CA ASP A 169 -25.92 12.67 3.83
C ASP A 169 -24.48 12.20 4.17
N LEU A 170 -24.25 10.89 4.16
CA LEU A 170 -22.89 10.33 4.09
C LEU A 170 -22.30 10.51 2.69
N THR A 171 -22.01 11.75 2.30
CA THR A 171 -21.37 12.12 1.04
C THR A 171 -19.89 12.45 1.26
N LEU A 172 -19.02 11.87 0.43
CA LEU A 172 -17.59 12.15 0.46
C LEU A 172 -17.34 13.65 0.32
N LEU A 173 -16.35 14.15 1.06
CA LEU A 173 -15.98 15.55 1.22
C LEU A 173 -16.91 16.40 2.09
N ASN A 174 -18.06 15.88 2.53
CA ASN A 174 -18.88 16.59 3.52
C ASN A 174 -18.14 16.70 4.86
N THR A 175 -18.40 17.81 5.54
CA THR A 175 -17.79 18.12 6.84
C THR A 175 -18.84 18.02 7.94
N PHE A 176 -18.44 17.36 9.02
CA PHE A 176 -19.17 17.17 10.27
C PHE A 176 -18.30 17.76 11.38
N GLY A 177 -18.54 19.03 11.71
CA GLY A 177 -17.69 19.81 12.61
C GLY A 177 -16.23 19.77 12.18
N ALA A 178 -15.37 19.20 13.03
CA ALA A 178 -13.94 19.11 12.78
C ALA A 178 -13.50 17.89 11.95
N LEU A 179 -14.44 17.10 11.43
CA LEU A 179 -14.17 15.90 10.64
C LEU A 179 -14.68 16.08 9.21
N GLN A 180 -13.93 15.58 8.24
CA GLN A 180 -14.39 15.45 6.85
C GLN A 180 -14.50 13.98 6.49
N LEU A 181 -15.63 13.56 5.93
CA LEU A 181 -15.80 12.20 5.43
C LEU A 181 -15.00 12.04 4.13
N VAL A 182 -14.08 11.07 4.10
CA VAL A 182 -13.17 10.86 2.97
C VAL A 182 -13.25 9.44 2.41
N GLY A 183 -13.97 8.55 3.06
CA GLY A 183 -14.24 7.20 2.57
C GLY A 183 -15.34 6.50 3.37
N PHE A 184 -15.96 5.51 2.75
CA PHE A 184 -16.93 4.62 3.37
C PHE A 184 -16.88 3.23 2.73
N GLN A 185 -17.42 2.20 3.38
CA GLN A 185 -17.61 0.89 2.78
C GLN A 185 -18.97 0.32 3.16
N ASN A 186 -19.77 -0.10 2.20
CA ASN A 186 -21.01 -0.85 2.45
C ASN A 186 -21.14 -2.05 1.49
N GLU A 187 -22.10 -2.94 1.73
CA GLU A 187 -22.32 -4.11 0.86
C GLU A 187 -22.70 -3.70 -0.59
N PRO A 188 -23.63 -2.75 -0.82
CA PRO A 188 -24.08 -2.45 -2.19
C PRO A 188 -23.03 -1.79 -3.09
N THR A 189 -22.19 -0.91 -2.54
CA THR A 189 -21.23 -0.10 -3.34
C THR A 189 -19.77 -0.49 -3.10
N GLY A 190 -19.49 -1.37 -2.15
CA GLY A 190 -18.13 -1.74 -1.76
C GLY A 190 -17.41 -0.58 -1.06
N ALA A 191 -16.08 -0.62 -1.04
CA ALA A 191 -15.27 0.45 -0.48
C ALA A 191 -15.19 1.64 -1.45
N GLN A 192 -15.45 2.84 -0.96
CA GLN A 192 -15.31 4.13 -1.64
C GLN A 192 -14.36 5.01 -0.82
N SER A 193 -13.34 5.59 -1.45
CA SER A 193 -12.41 6.49 -0.75
C SER A 193 -11.79 7.47 -1.73
N ILE A 194 -11.71 8.74 -1.32
CA ILE A 194 -11.01 9.77 -2.09
C ILE A 194 -9.50 9.63 -1.97
N PHE A 195 -9.00 8.80 -1.04
CA PHE A 195 -7.59 8.55 -0.88
C PHE A 195 -7.19 7.17 -1.39
N ALA A 196 -6.00 7.10 -1.99
CA ALA A 196 -5.30 5.84 -2.17
C ALA A 196 -3.89 5.97 -1.60
N THR A 197 -3.49 5.02 -0.75
CA THR A 197 -2.10 4.91 -0.31
C THR A 197 -1.39 3.96 -1.26
N VAL A 198 -0.41 4.48 -1.99
CA VAL A 198 0.37 3.77 -2.99
C VAL A 198 1.77 3.49 -2.45
N ARG A 199 2.28 2.29 -2.75
CA ARG A 199 3.66 1.91 -2.48
C ARG A 199 4.39 1.59 -3.77
N ILE A 200 5.48 2.30 -4.00
CA ILE A 200 6.46 2.06 -5.07
C ILE A 200 7.57 1.20 -4.49
N GLU A 201 7.84 0.05 -5.09
CA GLU A 201 8.92 -0.86 -4.69
C GLU A 201 9.98 -0.89 -5.79
N TYR A 202 11.23 -0.68 -5.39
CA TYR A 202 12.40 -0.71 -6.26
C TYR A 202 13.05 -2.08 -6.15
N ILE A 203 13.07 -2.82 -7.25
CA ILE A 203 13.47 -4.22 -7.29
C ILE A 203 14.70 -4.36 -8.17
N VAL A 204 15.62 -5.23 -7.75
CA VAL A 204 16.79 -5.61 -8.54
C VAL A 204 16.85 -7.12 -8.66
N GLU A 205 17.00 -7.63 -9.88
CA GLU A 205 17.14 -9.06 -10.18
C GLU A 205 18.51 -9.35 -10.83
N ASN A 206 19.21 -10.38 -10.38
CA ASN A 206 20.41 -10.88 -11.07
C ASN A 206 20.06 -11.88 -12.17
N ARG A 207 19.96 -11.38 -13.41
CA ARG A 207 19.79 -12.17 -14.64
C ARG A 207 21.11 -12.66 -15.23
N GLY A 208 22.20 -12.51 -14.50
CA GLY A 208 23.53 -12.96 -14.87
C GLY A 208 23.72 -14.46 -14.78
N ARG A 209 24.91 -14.91 -15.22
CA ARG A 209 25.36 -16.30 -15.07
C ARG A 209 26.29 -16.50 -13.86
N LEU A 210 26.61 -15.41 -13.17
CA LEU A 210 27.46 -15.36 -11.98
C LEU A 210 26.84 -14.42 -10.93
N PRO A 211 27.19 -14.58 -9.64
CA PRO A 211 26.83 -13.63 -8.62
C PRO A 211 27.38 -12.23 -8.93
N ALA A 212 26.64 -11.20 -8.53
CA ALA A 212 26.98 -9.81 -8.78
C ALA A 212 26.78 -8.97 -7.50
N ASP A 213 27.59 -7.95 -7.32
CA ASP A 213 27.47 -6.98 -6.25
C ASP A 213 26.81 -5.71 -6.81
N LEU A 214 25.65 -5.35 -6.28
CA LEU A 214 25.00 -4.07 -6.52
C LEU A 214 25.74 -2.99 -5.74
N THR A 215 26.41 -2.07 -6.43
CA THR A 215 27.27 -1.05 -5.82
C THR A 215 26.57 0.28 -5.62
N SER A 216 25.54 0.58 -6.40
CA SER A 216 24.71 1.76 -6.21
C SER A 216 23.30 1.51 -6.77
N ALA A 217 22.30 2.00 -6.07
CA ALA A 217 20.92 2.08 -6.53
C ALA A 217 20.37 3.45 -6.13
N VAL A 218 19.90 4.22 -7.11
CA VAL A 218 19.37 5.57 -6.92
C VAL A 218 17.95 5.61 -7.46
N SER A 219 16.99 5.94 -6.59
CA SER A 219 15.63 6.26 -7.03
C SER A 219 15.47 7.76 -7.26
N VAL A 220 14.61 8.11 -8.20
CA VAL A 220 14.05 9.45 -8.34
C VAL A 220 12.54 9.31 -8.39
N GLY A 221 11.86 9.87 -7.41
CA GLY A 221 10.40 9.94 -7.34
C GLY A 221 9.93 11.38 -7.14
N GLU A 222 8.70 11.66 -7.56
CA GLU A 222 8.09 13.00 -7.46
C GLU A 222 7.97 13.49 -6.00
N TYR A 223 7.70 12.58 -5.07
CA TYR A 223 7.47 12.91 -3.66
C TYR A 223 8.70 12.81 -2.79
N ALA A 224 9.50 11.75 -2.97
CA ALA A 224 10.67 11.50 -2.14
C ALA A 224 11.93 12.17 -2.69
N GLY A 225 11.87 12.74 -3.90
CA GLY A 225 13.01 13.30 -4.61
C GLY A 225 14.00 12.22 -5.02
N THR A 226 15.28 12.58 -5.05
CA THR A 226 16.37 11.64 -5.33
C THR A 226 16.84 10.96 -4.05
N ARG A 227 16.89 9.64 -4.02
CA ARG A 227 17.36 8.85 -2.87
C ARG A 227 18.37 7.81 -3.28
N GLU A 228 19.45 7.71 -2.50
CA GLU A 228 20.35 6.56 -2.55
C GLU A 228 19.75 5.45 -1.69
N LEU A 229 19.45 4.31 -2.31
CA LEU A 229 18.77 3.18 -1.67
C LEU A 229 19.77 2.22 -1.01
N VAL A 230 21.04 2.27 -1.43
CA VAL A 230 22.08 1.33 -1.02
C VAL A 230 23.31 2.11 -0.57
N SER A 231 23.71 1.94 0.70
CA SER A 231 24.90 2.59 1.29
C SER A 231 26.14 1.68 1.35
N SER A 232 25.96 0.39 1.07
CA SER A 232 27.03 -0.62 1.01
C SER A 232 26.66 -1.70 -0.01
N PRO A 233 27.63 -2.29 -0.73
CA PRO A 233 27.32 -3.27 -1.77
C PRO A 233 26.46 -4.44 -1.27
N ILE A 234 25.45 -4.81 -2.06
CA ILE A 234 24.57 -5.96 -1.80
C ILE A 234 24.92 -7.06 -2.80
N THR A 235 25.24 -8.26 -2.32
CA THR A 235 25.57 -9.40 -3.17
C THR A 235 24.30 -10.15 -3.55
N PHE A 236 24.07 -10.28 -4.86
CA PHE A 236 23.01 -11.09 -5.45
C PHE A 236 23.59 -12.41 -5.96
N GLY A 237 23.03 -13.51 -5.47
CA GLY A 237 23.22 -14.84 -6.05
C GLY A 237 22.57 -14.96 -7.43
N LEU A 238 22.58 -16.18 -7.98
CA LEU A 238 22.03 -16.42 -9.30
C LEU A 238 20.50 -16.40 -9.27
N ARG A 239 19.89 -15.51 -10.07
CA ARG A 239 18.43 -15.32 -10.10
C ARG A 239 17.85 -14.85 -8.77
N ASP A 240 18.68 -14.27 -7.91
CA ASP A 240 18.19 -13.61 -6.71
C ASP A 240 17.51 -12.29 -7.13
N GLU A 241 16.43 -11.98 -6.43
CA GLU A 241 15.63 -10.76 -6.59
C GLU A 241 15.41 -10.17 -5.21
N GLU A 242 15.63 -8.86 -5.05
CA GLU A 242 15.44 -8.17 -3.78
C GLU A 242 14.80 -6.81 -3.97
N VAL A 243 13.94 -6.43 -3.02
CA VAL A 243 13.42 -5.06 -2.89
C VAL A 243 14.49 -4.23 -2.18
N VAL A 244 15.16 -3.36 -2.93
CA VAL A 244 16.27 -2.52 -2.42
C VAL A 244 15.78 -1.23 -1.78
N GLY A 245 14.51 -0.86 -1.99
CA GLY A 245 13.90 0.30 -1.37
C GLY A 245 12.43 0.42 -1.72
N PHE A 246 11.75 1.35 -1.04
CA PHE A 246 10.37 1.69 -1.35
C PHE A 246 10.05 3.15 -0.98
N GLU A 247 8.98 3.64 -1.60
CA GLU A 247 8.36 4.93 -1.31
C GLU A 247 6.87 4.71 -1.09
N GLU A 248 6.30 5.36 -0.09
CA GLU A 248 4.86 5.34 0.20
C GLU A 248 4.32 6.76 0.13
N MET A 249 3.15 6.89 -0.48
CA MET A 249 2.52 8.17 -0.74
C MET A 249 1.00 8.02 -0.67
N ARG A 250 0.34 9.03 -0.11
CA ARG A 250 -1.12 9.11 -0.10
C ARG A 250 -1.56 10.10 -1.18
N LEU A 251 -2.36 9.60 -2.10
CA LEU A 251 -2.93 10.35 -3.22
C LEU A 251 -4.34 10.79 -2.89
N ASN A 252 -4.67 12.06 -3.14
CA ASN A 252 -6.05 12.53 -3.17
C ASN A 252 -6.60 12.35 -4.59
N LEU A 253 -7.38 11.31 -4.81
CA LEU A 253 -7.89 10.90 -6.12
C LEU A 253 -8.78 11.96 -6.79
N ILE A 254 -9.33 12.92 -6.04
CA ILE A 254 -10.20 13.99 -6.58
C ILE A 254 -9.40 15.28 -6.89
N ASP A 255 -8.25 15.48 -6.24
CA ASP A 255 -7.42 16.69 -6.37
C ASP A 255 -6.10 16.47 -7.12
N VAL A 256 -5.74 15.22 -7.40
CA VAL A 256 -4.54 14.92 -8.20
C VAL A 256 -4.74 15.51 -9.59
N SER A 257 -3.85 16.45 -9.97
CA SER A 257 -3.76 16.90 -11.35
C SER A 257 -3.59 15.67 -12.23
N MET A 258 -4.16 15.69 -13.44
CA MET A 258 -3.99 14.59 -14.43
C MET A 258 -2.53 14.45 -14.93
N ASP A 259 -1.56 14.93 -14.16
CA ASP A 259 -0.15 14.86 -14.45
C ASP A 259 0.37 13.44 -14.12
N PRO A 260 1.12 12.82 -15.05
CA PRO A 260 1.74 11.53 -14.81
C PRO A 260 2.67 11.58 -13.60
N GLN A 261 2.50 10.61 -12.70
CA GLN A 261 3.39 10.38 -11.57
C GLN A 261 4.54 9.50 -12.04
N SER A 262 5.75 10.06 -12.10
CA SER A 262 6.93 9.41 -12.69
C SER A 262 7.97 9.01 -11.66
N PHE A 263 8.49 7.79 -11.83
CA PHE A 263 9.51 7.19 -10.98
C PHE A 263 10.60 6.57 -11.84
N SER A 264 11.85 6.65 -11.38
CA SER A 264 12.96 5.96 -12.01
C SER A 264 13.87 5.31 -10.97
N LEU A 265 14.52 4.23 -11.38
CA LEU A 265 15.51 3.49 -10.62
C LEU A 265 16.73 3.29 -11.52
N SER A 266 17.86 3.85 -11.12
CA SER A 266 19.15 3.64 -11.79
C SER A 266 20.05 2.77 -10.91
N ILE A 267 20.56 1.68 -11.47
CA ILE A 267 21.44 0.76 -10.74
C ILE A 267 22.80 0.61 -11.41
N THR A 268 23.82 0.35 -10.60
CA THR A 268 25.14 -0.07 -11.07
C THR A 268 25.65 -1.20 -10.20
N GLY A 269 26.35 -2.15 -10.83
CA GLY A 269 26.95 -3.27 -10.12
C GLY A 269 28.17 -3.82 -10.85
N VAL A 270 28.76 -4.84 -10.25
CA VAL A 270 29.95 -5.54 -10.76
C VAL A 270 29.81 -7.05 -10.54
N GLY A 271 30.36 -7.85 -11.44
CA GLY A 271 30.47 -9.29 -11.21
C GLY A 271 31.36 -9.56 -9.99
N THR A 272 30.95 -10.49 -9.12
CA THR A 272 31.75 -10.90 -7.96
C THR A 272 33.16 -11.31 -8.40
N GLY A 273 34.18 -10.81 -7.69
CA GLY A 273 35.59 -11.06 -8.05
C GLY A 273 36.23 -10.03 -9.00
N GLY A 274 35.60 -8.87 -9.19
CA GLY A 274 36.13 -7.78 -10.02
C GLY A 274 35.86 -7.97 -11.52
N GLY A 275 34.77 -8.69 -11.84
CA GLY A 275 34.31 -8.86 -13.21
C GLY A 275 33.81 -7.56 -13.84
N PRO A 276 33.40 -7.59 -15.12
CA PRO A 276 32.85 -6.44 -15.82
C PRO A 276 31.68 -5.80 -15.06
N GLY A 277 31.63 -4.47 -15.07
CA GLY A 277 30.50 -3.71 -14.53
C GLY A 277 29.24 -3.86 -15.37
N CYS A 278 28.10 -3.61 -14.73
CA CYS A 278 26.77 -3.58 -15.33
C CYS A 278 26.02 -2.36 -14.80
N SER A 279 25.05 -1.90 -15.58
CA SER A 279 24.13 -0.84 -15.18
C SER A 279 22.82 -1.05 -15.89
N ASP A 280 21.73 -0.70 -15.22
CA ASP A 280 20.41 -0.74 -15.80
C ASP A 280 19.55 0.41 -15.25
N THR A 281 18.45 0.70 -15.94
CA THR A 281 17.51 1.75 -15.53
C THR A 281 16.08 1.35 -15.82
N ALA A 282 15.26 1.35 -14.78
CA ALA A 282 13.81 1.19 -14.88
C ALA A 282 13.12 2.55 -14.75
N ASN A 283 12.05 2.72 -15.51
CA ASN A 283 11.15 3.87 -15.40
C ASN A 283 9.73 3.36 -15.24
N PHE A 284 8.96 3.99 -14.38
CA PHE A 284 7.57 3.67 -14.14
C PHE A 284 6.76 4.95 -14.05
N GLU A 285 5.63 4.96 -14.74
CA GLU A 285 4.70 6.08 -14.73
C GLU A 285 3.28 5.55 -14.55
N PHE A 286 2.48 6.29 -13.80
CA PHE A 286 1.05 6.06 -13.70
C PHE A 286 0.27 7.37 -13.67
N LEU A 287 -1.02 7.27 -13.96
CA LEU A 287 -1.96 8.37 -13.96
C LEU A 287 -3.12 8.03 -13.02
N VAL A 288 -3.63 9.04 -12.33
CA VAL A 288 -4.95 8.99 -11.69
C VAL A 288 -5.98 9.43 -12.72
N ALA A 289 -7.03 8.62 -12.89
CA ALA A 289 -8.08 8.81 -13.89
C ALA A 289 -9.38 9.38 -13.29
#